data_AF-A0A180EUE4-F1
#
_entry.id   AF-A0A180EUE4-F1
#
_cell.length_a   1.000
_cell.length_b   1.000
_cell.length_c   1.000
_cell.angle_alpha   90.00
_cell.angle_beta   90.00
_cell.angle_gamma   90.00
#
_symmetry.space_group_name_H-M   'P 1'
#
loop_
_entity.id
_entity.type
_entity.pdbx_description
1 polymer ?
#
loop_
_entity_poly.entity_id
_entity_poly.type
_entity_poly.pdbx_seq_one_letter_code
_entity_poly.pdbx_strand_id
1 'polypeptide(L)'
;MENKNQYASEDAIESNLLRLRRIFPNLSVEWFVILKQRIISHQFTESELENAVNYAIDTCEYSNSIIPAIIRHKLDNGDQNHVYD
;
A
#
# COMPACT_ATOMS: atom_id res chain seq x y z
N MET A 1 7.99 -28.29 2.87
CA MET A 1 7.36 -27.70 1.67
C MET A 1 8.16 -26.48 1.31
N GLU A 2 8.98 -26.55 0.28
CA GLU A 2 9.75 -25.41 -0.21
C GLU A 2 8.78 -24.41 -0.84
N ASN A 3 8.55 -23.28 -0.16
CA ASN A 3 7.95 -22.12 -0.78
C ASN A 3 8.97 -21.63 -1.82
N LYS A 4 8.83 -22.07 -3.07
CA LYS A 4 9.60 -21.49 -4.17
C LYS A 4 9.20 -20.03 -4.21
N ASN A 5 10.14 -19.13 -3.92
CA ASN A 5 9.97 -17.68 -4.04
C ASN A 5 9.45 -17.38 -5.45
N GLN A 6 8.14 -17.30 -5.60
CA GLN A 6 7.50 -16.88 -6.82
C GLN A 6 7.62 -15.37 -6.87
N TYR A 7 8.23 -14.89 -7.96
CA TYR A 7 8.25 -13.48 -8.28
C TYR A 7 6.81 -12.97 -8.43
N ALA A 8 6.63 -11.68 -8.19
CA ALA A 8 5.35 -11.03 -8.27
C ALA A 8 4.73 -11.23 -9.65
N SER A 9 3.48 -11.68 -9.66
CA SER A 9 2.68 -11.75 -10.88
C SER A 9 2.43 -10.35 -11.44
N GLU A 10 2.17 -10.26 -12.75
CA GLU A 10 1.82 -8.99 -13.41
C GLU A 10 0.62 -8.32 -12.73
N ASP A 11 -0.39 -9.11 -12.35
CA ASP A 11 -1.58 -8.62 -11.64
C ASP A 11 -1.24 -8.05 -10.25
N ALA A 12 -0.33 -8.71 -9.51
CA ALA A 12 0.13 -8.21 -8.22
C ALA A 12 0.92 -6.90 -8.35
N ILE A 13 1.72 -6.77 -9.43
CA ILE A 13 2.45 -5.55 -9.75
C ILE A 13 1.48 -4.41 -10.06
N GLU A 14 0.54 -4.63 -10.99
CA GLU A 14 -0.46 -3.62 -11.37
C GLU A 14 -1.35 -3.20 -10.19
N SER A 15 -1.80 -4.15 -9.37
CA SER A 15 -2.58 -3.87 -8.16
C SER A 15 -1.84 -2.95 -7.20
N ASN A 16 -0.56 -3.21 -6.95
CA ASN A 16 0.26 -2.38 -6.07
C ASN A 16 0.60 -1.00 -6.67
N LEU A 17 0.85 -0.92 -7.97
CA LEU A 17 1.03 0.37 -8.66
C LEU A 17 -0.25 1.21 -8.62
N LEU A 18 -1.43 0.61 -8.75
CA LEU A 18 -2.71 1.29 -8.59
C LEU A 18 -2.92 1.83 -7.17
N ARG A 19 -2.50 1.08 -6.14
CA ARG A 19 -2.52 1.56 -4.74
C ARG A 19 -1.66 2.81 -4.61
N LEU A 20 -0.42 2.76 -5.09
CA LEU A 20 0.49 3.92 -5.07
C LEU A 20 -0.08 5.11 -5.85
N ARG A 21 -0.67 4.89 -7.04
CA ARG A 21 -1.25 5.97 -7.85
C ARG A 21 -2.41 6.69 -7.17
N ARG A 22 -3.20 5.97 -6.36
CA ARG A 22 -4.29 6.59 -5.57
C ARG A 22 -3.76 7.49 -4.45
N ILE A 23 -2.64 7.09 -3.83
CA ILE A 23 -2.02 7.83 -2.73
C ILE A 23 -1.18 9.01 -3.24
N PHE A 24 -0.49 8.82 -4.37
CA PHE A 24 0.43 9.79 -4.95
C PHE A 24 -0.07 10.28 -6.33
N PRO A 25 -1.24 10.95 -6.41
CA PRO A 25 -1.87 11.29 -7.69
C PRO A 25 -1.08 12.30 -8.52
N ASN A 26 -0.15 13.03 -7.90
CA ASN A 26 0.67 14.06 -8.54
C ASN A 26 1.94 13.49 -9.20
N LEU A 27 2.29 12.22 -8.97
CA LEU A 27 3.41 11.59 -9.65
C LEU A 27 3.06 11.35 -11.13
N SER A 28 4.04 11.58 -12.01
CA SER A 28 3.84 11.40 -13.45
C SER A 28 3.62 9.93 -13.82
N VAL A 29 2.91 9.68 -14.94
CA VAL A 29 2.74 8.32 -15.47
C VAL A 29 4.09 7.66 -15.75
N GLU A 30 5.07 8.41 -16.25
CA GLU A 30 6.43 7.93 -16.50
C GLU A 30 7.12 7.41 -15.23
N TRP A 31 6.87 8.05 -14.08
CA TRP A 31 7.40 7.57 -12.80
C TRP A 31 6.92 6.15 -12.48
N PHE A 32 5.62 5.86 -12.69
CA PHE A 32 5.06 4.53 -12.46
C PHE A 32 5.57 3.49 -13.46
N VAL A 33 5.82 3.89 -14.72
CA VAL A 33 6.45 3.02 -15.73
C VAL A 33 7.85 2.61 -15.29
N ILE A 34 8.67 3.57 -14.83
CA ILE A 34 10.03 3.30 -14.34
C ILE A 34 9.98 2.41 -13.09
N LEU A 35 9.06 2.67 -12.16
CA LEU A 35 8.90 1.83 -10.97
C LEU A 35 8.55 0.38 -11.35
N LYS A 36 7.61 0.18 -12.28
CA LYS A 36 7.24 -1.15 -12.78
C LYS A 36 8.45 -1.90 -13.35
N GLN A 37 9.24 -1.24 -14.20
CA GLN A 37 10.45 -1.82 -14.78
C GLN A 37 11.44 -2.26 -13.69
N ARG A 38 11.60 -1.45 -12.63
CA ARG A 38 12.48 -1.77 -11.49
C ARG A 38 11.97 -2.96 -10.68
N ILE A 39 10.67 -3.04 -10.42
CA ILE A 39 10.07 -4.18 -9.70
C ILE A 39 10.37 -5.49 -10.45
N ILE A 40 10.18 -5.49 -11.78
CA ILE A 40 10.46 -6.64 -12.64
C ILE A 40 11.96 -6.96 -12.66
N SER A 41 12.82 -5.95 -12.84
CA SER A 41 14.28 -6.17 -12.94
C SER A 41 14.90 -6.69 -11.65
N HIS A 42 14.33 -6.32 -10.50
CA HIS A 42 14.78 -6.76 -9.18
C HIS A 42 14.09 -8.03 -8.68
N GLN A 43 13.21 -8.63 -9.49
CA GLN A 43 12.58 -9.91 -9.18
C GLN A 43 11.90 -9.95 -7.80
N PHE A 44 11.18 -8.88 -7.46
CA PHE A 44 10.41 -8.82 -6.23
C PHE A 44 9.48 -10.01 -6.14
N THR A 45 9.44 -10.68 -4.99
CA THR A 45 8.33 -11.56 -4.63
C THR A 45 7.08 -10.74 -4.30
N GLU A 46 5.90 -11.37 -4.28
CA GLU A 46 4.66 -10.67 -3.94
C GLU A 46 4.71 -10.03 -2.55
N SER A 47 5.29 -10.72 -1.56
CA SER A 47 5.40 -10.23 -0.19
C SER A 47 6.40 -9.08 -0.05
N GLU A 48 7.54 -9.13 -0.75
CA GLU A 48 8.50 -8.03 -0.79
C GLU A 48 7.88 -6.78 -1.42
N LEU A 49 7.12 -6.95 -2.51
CA LEU A 49 6.45 -5.84 -3.18
C LEU A 49 5.39 -5.21 -2.30
N GLU A 50 4.53 -6.03 -1.69
CA GLU A 50 3.49 -5.56 -0.79
C GLU A 50 4.09 -4.81 0.41
N ASN A 51 5.14 -5.36 1.03
CA ASN A 51 5.83 -4.72 2.14
C ASN A 51 6.48 -3.39 1.75
N ALA A 52 7.14 -3.32 0.59
CA ALA A 52 7.76 -2.09 0.10
C ALA A 52 6.71 -1.01 -0.20
N VAL A 53 5.57 -1.39 -0.80
CA VAL A 53 4.45 -0.48 -1.06
C VAL A 53 3.83 0.02 0.24
N ASN A 54 3.59 -0.86 1.21
CA ASN A 54 3.08 -0.48 2.53
C ASN A 54 4.03 0.50 3.21
N TYR A 55 5.32 0.20 3.23
CA TYR A 55 6.33 1.10 3.79
C TYR A 55 6.33 2.47 3.12
N ALA A 56 6.27 2.54 1.77
CA ALA A 56 6.23 3.80 1.05
C ALA A 56 4.96 4.62 1.36
N ILE A 57 3.82 3.95 1.55
CA ILE A 57 2.57 4.58 1.96
C ILE A 57 2.67 5.09 3.40
N ASP A 58 3.18 4.28 4.33
CA ASP A 58 3.24 4.61 5.76
C ASP A 58 4.26 5.70 6.08
N THR A 59 5.36 5.76 5.31
CA THR A 59 6.42 6.77 5.48
C THR A 59 6.25 8.00 4.61
N CYS A 60 5.24 8.01 3.72
CA CYS A 60 4.83 9.24 3.10
C CYS A 60 4.38 10.21 4.20
N GLU A 61 5.05 11.36 4.28
CA GLU A 61 4.57 12.50 5.05
C GLU A 61 3.28 13.01 4.39
N TYR A 62 2.15 12.34 4.68
CA TYR A 62 0.84 12.94 4.47
C TYR A 62 0.85 14.25 5.22
N SER A 63 0.33 15.33 4.62
CA SER A 63 0.10 16.58 5.33
C SER A 63 -0.76 16.28 6.57
N ASN A 64 -0.06 16.17 7.70
CA ASN A 64 -0.49 15.92 9.06
C ASN A 64 -2.01 15.88 9.28
N SER A 65 -2.64 14.71 9.14
CA SER A 65 -3.82 14.34 9.97
C SER A 65 -4.57 13.09 9.53
N ILE A 66 -4.38 12.52 8.33
CA ILE A 66 -5.34 11.50 7.82
C ILE A 66 -5.38 10.24 8.70
N ILE A 67 -4.25 9.60 9.00
CA ILE A 67 -4.23 8.40 9.84
C ILE A 67 -4.72 8.70 11.28
N PRO A 68 -4.22 9.75 11.97
CA PRO A 68 -4.78 10.16 13.27
C PRO A 68 -6.28 10.50 13.22
N ALA A 69 -6.78 11.08 12.13
CA ALA A 69 -8.20 11.42 11.95
C ALA A 69 -9.06 10.18 11.70
N ILE A 70 -8.56 9.18 10.96
CA ILE A 70 -9.24 7.89 10.77
C ILE A 70 -9.30 7.13 12.10
N ILE A 71 -8.19 7.06 12.83
CA ILE A 71 -8.14 6.44 14.18
C ILE A 71 -9.12 7.16 15.10
N ARG A 72 -9.11 8.50 15.11
CA ARG A 72 -10.03 9.31 15.93
C ARG A 72 -11.49 9.09 15.53
N HIS A 73 -11.80 9.09 14.24
CA HIS A 73 -13.15 8.77 13.75
C HIS A 73 -13.60 7.37 14.21
N LYS A 74 -12.73 6.37 14.16
CA LYS A 74 -13.03 5.03 14.68
C LYS A 74 -13.25 5.04 16.20
N LEU A 75 -12.47 5.78 16.97
CA LEU A 75 -12.66 5.91 18.42
C LEU A 75 -13.97 6.63 18.74
N ASP A 76 -14.27 7.73 18.04
CA ASP A 76 -15.46 8.55 18.24
C ASP A 76 -16.75 7.84 17.82
N ASN A 77 -16.68 6.92 16.84
CA ASN A 77 -17.85 6.19 16.29
C ASN A 77 -17.87 4.70 16.62
N GLY A 78 -16.82 4.16 17.26
CA GLY A 78 -16.67 2.75 17.61
C GLY A 78 -17.21 2.36 18.98
N ASP A 79 -17.64 3.34 19.77
CA ASP A 79 -18.19 3.16 21.13
C ASP A 79 -19.73 3.18 21.17
N GLN A 80 -20.40 2.85 20.04
CA GLN A 80 -21.86 2.71 19.97
C GLN A 80 -22.37 1.29 19.75
N ASN A 81 -21.55 0.25 19.94
CA ASN A 81 -22.05 -1.15 19.97
C ASN A 81 -21.41 -1.95 21.10
N HIS A 82 -21.96 -1.80 22.32
CA HIS A 82 -22.47 -2.87 23.18
C HIS A 82 -22.49 -2.44 24.66
N VAL A 83 -23.66 -1.98 25.12
CA VAL A 83 -24.12 -2.34 26.47
C VAL A 83 -25.25 -3.33 26.25
N TYR A 84 -24.99 -4.60 26.52
CA TYR A 84 -26.06 -5.51 26.91
C TYR A 84 -26.45 -5.10 28.33
N ASP A 85 -27.71 -4.69 28.48
CA ASP A 85 -28.63 -5.19 29.50
C ASP A 85 -30.07 -5.00 28.98
#